data_AF-A0A961TGA9-F1
#
_entry.id   AF-A0A961TGA9-F1
#
_cell.length_a   1.000
_cell.length_b   1.000
_cell.length_c   1.000
_cell.angle_alpha   90.00
_cell.angle_beta   90.00
_cell.angle_gamma   90.00
#
_symmetry.space_group_name_H-M   'P 1'
#
loop_
_entity.id
_entity.type
_entity.pdbx_description
1 polymer ?
#
loop_
_entity_poly.entity_id
_entity_poly.type
_entity_poly.pdbx_seq_one_letter_code
_entity_poly.pdbx_strand_id
1 'polypeptide(L)' 'PFIWRKYLDYAAISDVHSIKRQIHAHRGHGEIKVAGHNIKLGRGGIREIEFFAQTQQLIAGGRLPALREIRTLDAL' A
#
# COMPACT_ATOMS: atom_id res chain seq x y z
N PRO A 1 -1.92 -17.82 -9.07
CA PRO A 1 -0.74 -17.00 -8.67
C PRO A 1 -0.92 -16.41 -7.27
N PHE A 2 0.13 -16.39 -6.45
CA PHE A 2 0.05 -15.95 -5.04
C PHE A 2 -0.22 -14.44 -4.90
N ILE A 3 0.44 -13.61 -5.71
CA ILE A 3 0.36 -12.13 -5.66
C ILE A 3 -0.77 -11.58 -6.55
N TRP A 4 -0.85 -12.03 -7.81
CA TRP A 4 -1.80 -11.49 -8.79
C TRP A 4 -3.06 -12.36 -8.93
N ARG A 5 -3.95 -12.28 -7.94
CA ARG A 5 -5.21 -13.04 -7.91
C ARG A 5 -6.23 -12.44 -8.89
N LYS A 6 -6.66 -13.21 -9.90
CA LYS A 6 -7.65 -12.75 -10.91
C LYS A 6 -9.06 -12.55 -10.33
N TYR A 7 -9.38 -13.33 -9.30
CA TYR A 7 -10.61 -13.26 -8.54
C TYR A 7 -10.25 -12.99 -7.07
N LEU A 8 -10.93 -12.01 -6.48
CA LEU A 8 -10.85 -11.72 -5.05
C LEU A 8 -12.10 -12.29 -4.41
N ASP A 9 -11.94 -13.36 -3.65
CA ASP A 9 -12.98 -13.85 -2.76
C ASP A 9 -13.03 -13.01 -1.49
N TYR A 10 -14.03 -13.28 -0.65
CA TYR A 10 -14.25 -12.53 0.59
C TYR A 10 -13.04 -12.59 1.53
N ALA A 11 -12.35 -13.73 1.60
CA ALA A 11 -11.16 -13.90 2.43
C ALA A 11 -10.00 -13.01 1.94
N ALA A 12 -9.73 -13.01 0.63
CA ALA A 12 -8.69 -12.17 0.03
C ALA A 12 -8.95 -10.66 0.24
N ILE A 13 -10.21 -10.24 0.16
CA ILE A 13 -10.60 -8.86 0.45
C ILE A 13 -10.33 -8.53 1.92
N SER A 14 -10.73 -9.41 2.84
CA SER A 14 -10.48 -9.25 4.27
C SER A 14 -8.99 -9.15 4.59
N ASP A 15 -8.16 -9.96 3.94
CA ASP A 15 -6.70 -9.94 4.10
C ASP A 15 -6.10 -8.60 3.67
N VAL A 16 -6.48 -8.09 2.49
CA VAL A 16 -6.03 -6.79 2.00
C VAL A 16 -6.46 -5.67 2.96
N HIS A 17 -7.69 -5.71 3.46
CA HIS A 17 -8.17 -4.75 4.46
C HIS A 17 -7.41 -4.87 5.78
N SER A 18 -7.07 -6.08 6.23
CA SER A 18 -6.32 -6.33 7.46
C SER A 18 -4.91 -5.76 7.36
N ILE A 19 -4.21 -6.03 6.25
CA ILE A 19 -2.87 -5.49 5.97
C ILE A 19 -2.92 -3.96 5.97
N LYS A 20 -3.88 -3.35 5.25
CA LYS A 20 -4.06 -1.88 5.23
C LYS A 20 -4.27 -1.32 6.64
N ARG A 21 -5.09 -1.96 7.47
CA ARG A 21 -5.31 -1.53 8.85
C ARG A 21 -4.05 -1.63 9.71
N GLN A 22 -3.30 -2.74 9.64
CA GLN A 22 -2.06 -2.90 10.41
C GLN A 22 -1.02 -1.84 10.07
N ILE A 23 -0.92 -1.48 8.78
CA ILE A 23 -0.07 -0.41 8.28
C ILE A 23 -0.44 0.94 8.90
N HIS A 24 -1.73 1.27 8.93
CA HIS A 24 -2.21 2.53 9.50
C HIS A 24 -2.14 2.54 11.04
N ALA A 25 -2.36 1.39 11.70
CA ALA A 25 -2.35 1.25 13.15
C ALA A 25 -0.93 1.35 13.75
N HIS A 26 0.10 0.98 13.01
CA HIS A 26 1.50 1.06 13.46
C HIS A 26 2.05 2.50 13.56
N ARG A 27 1.22 3.54 13.42
CA ARG A 27 1.69 4.93 13.44
C ARG A 27 0.93 5.78 14.44
N GLY A 28 1.69 6.33 15.38
CA GLY A 28 1.31 7.54 16.10
C GLY A 28 1.26 8.71 15.13
N HIS A 29 0.13 9.41 15.12
CA HIS A 29 -0.07 10.66 14.37
C HIS A 29 0.80 11.77 14.96
N GLY A 30 2.11 11.71 14.74
CA GLY A 30 3.01 12.82 15.04
C GLY A 30 2.73 13.98 14.08
N GLU A 31 2.71 15.21 14.60
CA GLU A 31 2.60 16.43 13.80
C GLU A 31 3.65 16.48 12.69
N ILE A 32 3.29 17.05 11.53
CA ILE A 32 4.26 17.33 10.47
C ILE A 32 5.16 18.47 10.98
N LYS A 33 6.36 18.13 11.43
CA LYS A 33 7.40 19.09 11.82
C LYS A 33 8.53 19.05 10.82
N VAL A 34 8.82 20.16 10.13
CA VAL A 34 9.85 20.22 9.08
C VAL A 34 11.21 19.74 9.61
N ALA A 35 11.60 20.17 10.81
CA ALA A 35 12.77 19.63 11.50
C ALA A 35 12.42 18.32 12.22
N GLY A 36 13.17 17.26 11.92
CA GLY A 36 12.98 15.94 12.54
C GLY A 36 11.85 15.11 11.94
N HIS A 37 11.23 15.52 10.83
CA HIS A 37 10.27 14.66 10.13
C HIS A 37 10.96 13.41 9.59
N ASN A 38 10.40 12.24 9.91
CA ASN A 38 10.85 11.01 9.28
C ASN A 38 10.27 10.92 7.86
N ILE A 39 11.08 11.19 6.84
CA ILE A 39 10.65 11.21 5.43
C ILE A 39 10.04 9.87 4.98
N LYS A 40 10.49 8.73 5.53
CA LYS A 40 9.96 7.42 5.15
C LYS A 40 8.73 7.03 5.96
N LEU A 41 8.77 7.23 7.28
CA LEU A 41 7.78 6.68 8.22
C LEU A 41 6.81 7.71 8.80
N GLY A 42 7.12 9.00 8.69
CA GLY A 42 6.25 10.09 9.12
C GLY A 42 4.98 10.17 8.29
N ARG A 43 4.00 10.92 8.81
CA ARG A 43 2.74 11.21 8.12
C ARG A 43 3.00 11.85 6.76
N GLY A 44 2.44 11.31 5.69
CA GLY A 44 2.68 11.76 4.31
C GLY A 44 4.04 11.34 3.74
N GLY A 45 4.79 10.48 4.43
CA GLY A 45 6.10 10.01 3.99
C GLY A 45 6.04 8.93 2.89
N ILE A 46 7.21 8.55 2.38
CA ILE A 46 7.38 7.64 1.23
C ILE A 46 6.59 6.33 1.39
N ARG A 47 6.55 5.75 2.59
CA ARG A 47 5.87 4.48 2.81
C ARG A 47 4.35 4.57 2.64
N GLU A 48 3.72 5.73 2.81
CA GLU A 48 2.28 5.88 2.50
C GLU A 48 2.04 5.79 1.00
N ILE A 49 2.93 6.36 0.19
CA ILE A 49 2.89 6.30 -1.27
C ILE A 49 3.13 4.85 -1.74
N GLU A 50 4.15 4.18 -1.19
CA GLU A 50 4.45 2.77 -1.46
C GLU A 50 3.21 1.89 -1.21
N PHE A 51 2.55 2.06 -0.06
CA PHE A 51 1.38 1.27 0.30
C PHE A 51 0.14 1.59 -0.52
N PHE A 52 -0.04 2.86 -0.91
CA PHE A 52 -1.11 3.23 -1.81
C PHE A 52 -0.98 2.45 -3.13
N ALA A 53 0.18 2.54 -3.79
CA ALA A 53 0.45 1.80 -5.02
C ALA A 53 0.23 0.29 -4.82
N GLN A 54 0.91 -0.32 -3.85
CA GLN A 54 0.86 -1.76 -3.60
C GLN A 54 -0.56 -2.28 -3.30
N THR A 55 -1.39 -1.50 -2.61
CA THR A 55 -2.80 -1.87 -2.37
C THR A 55 -3.56 -1.99 -3.69
N GLN A 56 -3.35 -1.05 -4.62
CA GLN A 56 -3.94 -1.13 -5.96
C GLN A 56 -3.43 -2.34 -6.73
N GLN A 57 -2.14 -2.67 -6.62
CA GLN A 57 -1.57 -3.86 -7.26
C GLN A 57 -2.20 -5.15 -6.70
N LEU A 58 -2.39 -5.27 -5.38
CA LEU A 58 -3.03 -6.43 -4.76
C LEU A 58 -4.50 -6.59 -5.18
N ILE A 59 -5.23 -5.47 -5.29
CA ILE A 59 -6.66 -5.47 -5.62
C ILE A 59 -6.89 -5.72 -7.11
N ALA A 60 -6.13 -5.05 -7.98
CA ALA A 60 -6.42 -4.98 -9.40
C ALA A 60 -5.35 -5.62 -10.29
N GLY A 61 -4.13 -5.88 -9.78
CA GLY A 61 -3.03 -6.45 -10.55
C GLY A 61 -3.32 -7.83 -11.13
N GLY A 62 -4.27 -8.59 -10.57
CA GLY A 62 -4.77 -9.82 -11.18
C GLY A 62 -5.48 -9.61 -12.53
N ARG A 63 -6.16 -8.48 -12.70
CA ARG A 63 -6.94 -8.12 -13.91
C ARG A 63 -6.24 -7.09 -14.79
N LEU A 64 -5.40 -6.24 -14.21
CA LEU A 64 -4.66 -5.17 -14.89
C LEU A 64 -3.15 -5.44 -14.78
N PRO A 65 -2.54 -6.12 -15.77
CA PRO A 65 -1.11 -6.42 -15.75
C PRO A 65 -0.20 -5.18 -15.70
N ALA A 66 -0.67 -4.03 -16.20
CA ALA A 66 0.06 -2.76 -16.12
C ALA A 66 0.31 -2.29 -14.68
N LEU A 67 -0.45 -2.79 -13.70
CA LEU A 67 -0.21 -2.48 -12.29
C LEU A 67 0.87 -3.38 -11.67
N ARG A 68 1.51 -4.29 -12.40
CA ARG A 68 2.50 -5.24 -11.85
C ARG A 68 3.93 -4.70 -11.86
N GLU A 69 4.08 -3.41 -12.08
CA GLU A 69 5.39 -2.74 -12.09
C GLU A 69 6.06 -2.77 -10.71
N ILE A 70 7.38 -2.92 -10.72
CA ILE A 70 8.18 -3.03 -9.48
C ILE A 70 8.43 -1.65 -8.88
N ARG A 71 8.61 -0.63 -9.74
CA ARG A 71 8.91 0.73 -9.30
C ARG A 71 7.61 1.40 -8.91
N THR A 72 7.58 2.00 -7.72
CA THR A 72 6.38 2.67 -7.20
C THR A 72 5.86 3.73 -8.16
N LEU A 73 6.75 4.49 -8.82
CA LEU A 73 6.35 5.53 -9.77
C LEU A 73 5.64 4.96 -11.00
N ASP A 74 6.07 3.79 -11.47
CA ASP A 74 5.51 3.16 -12.68
C ASP A 74 4.16 2.47 -12.37
N ALA A 75 3.86 2.26 -11.08
CA ALA A 75 2.63 1.64 -10.58
C ALA A 75 1.58 2.66 -10.06
N LEU A 76 1.84 3.97 -10.21
CA LEU A 76 0.93 5.08 -9.87
C LEU A 76 0.22 5.59 -11.11
#